data_AF-A0A970H1V8-F1
#
_entry.id   AF-A0A970H1V8-F1
#
_cell.length_a   1.000
_cell.length_b   1.000
_cell.length_c   1.000
_cell.angle_alpha   90.00
_cell.angle_beta   90.00
_cell.angle_gamma   90.00
#
_symmetry.space_group_name_H-M   'P 1'
#
loop_
_entity.id
_entity.type
_entity.pdbx_description
1 polymer ?
#
loop_
_entity_poly.entity_id
_entity_poly.type
_entity_poly.pdbx_seq_one_letter_code
_entity_poly.pdbx_strand_id
1 'polypeptide(L)'
;MEENRTMETLVKQYAKYISDINPYHNSDMLEKFDDGLDDYTGYIDNITEEWFNSFNEELGATPKEYLYSLKKPENEEETYEVIKLVSLNLIILAPKFFVDYLSEIEFTKPCVKKILQDDVIAKSYHEAYSEKDDYEAFELYSQAVVLSQAYEDLADDLLEAIKKCHPANDNILEYIVESLVKMQTFDKVIGHLNDIDEIDMKYLNLLYVITKHKSDDTYKCLRRCFKKINDDGVKHLAAYMFAEYGDSRAVPLLRKYAMDLRNRLVNSFEMSEEQRKELNWSFFGVVNTIEQMGGNVEDLKNF
;
A
#
# COMPACT_ATOMS: atom_id res chain seq x y z
N MET A 1 36.88 -2.08 -14.34
CA MET A 1 35.96 -2.70 -15.32
C MET A 1 35.53 -4.12 -14.93
N GLU A 2 36.20 -4.80 -13.99
CA GLU A 2 35.78 -6.11 -13.47
C GLU A 2 34.85 -6.02 -12.23
N GLU A 3 34.73 -4.84 -11.61
CA GLU A 3 34.01 -4.65 -10.34
C GLU A 3 32.54 -4.22 -10.48
N ASN A 4 32.10 -3.72 -11.65
CA ASN A 4 30.68 -3.42 -11.93
C ASN A 4 29.88 -4.64 -12.44
N ARG A 5 30.52 -5.82 -12.56
CA ARG A 5 29.87 -7.05 -13.06
C ARG A 5 29.12 -7.85 -11.97
N THR A 6 28.99 -7.31 -10.76
CA THR A 6 28.69 -8.11 -9.56
C THR A 6 27.24 -7.96 -9.05
N MET A 7 26.73 -6.75 -8.81
CA MET A 7 25.33 -6.55 -8.39
C MET A 7 24.35 -6.98 -9.48
N GLU A 8 24.63 -6.63 -10.74
CA GLU A 8 23.82 -7.02 -11.90
C GLU A 8 23.64 -8.54 -11.99
N THR A 9 24.70 -9.30 -11.70
CA THR A 9 24.67 -10.76 -11.72
C THR A 9 23.72 -11.28 -10.65
N LEU A 10 23.86 -10.80 -9.41
CA LEU A 10 22.99 -11.20 -8.30
C LEU A 10 21.51 -10.91 -8.61
N VAL A 11 21.21 -9.69 -9.06
CA VAL A 11 19.84 -9.26 -9.36
C VAL A 11 19.24 -10.08 -10.50
N LYS A 12 20.01 -10.38 -11.56
CA LYS A 12 19.55 -11.25 -12.65
C LYS A 12 19.32 -12.69 -12.21
N GLN A 13 20.20 -13.23 -11.35
CA GLN A 13 20.01 -14.57 -10.78
C GLN A 13 18.74 -14.64 -9.95
N TYR A 14 18.48 -13.62 -9.14
CA TYR A 14 17.25 -13.55 -8.37
C TYR A 14 16.01 -13.42 -9.26
N ALA A 15 16.02 -12.53 -10.25
CA ALA A 15 14.92 -12.37 -11.20
C ALA A 15 14.60 -13.67 -11.95
N LYS A 16 15.64 -14.40 -12.38
CA LYS A 16 15.49 -15.73 -12.99
C LYS A 16 14.91 -16.73 -11.99
N TYR A 17 15.43 -16.79 -10.77
CA TYR A 17 14.94 -17.69 -9.74
C TYR A 17 13.44 -17.48 -9.47
N ILE A 18 13.02 -16.22 -9.26
CA ILE A 18 11.62 -15.86 -9.12
C ILE A 18 10.81 -16.30 -10.33
N SER A 19 11.27 -16.04 -11.55
CA SER A 19 10.58 -16.47 -12.77
C SER A 19 10.39 -17.99 -12.85
N ASP A 20 11.37 -18.78 -12.39
CA ASP A 20 11.34 -20.25 -12.44
C ASP A 20 10.38 -20.85 -11.40
N ILE A 21 10.16 -20.16 -10.28
CA ILE A 21 9.26 -20.61 -9.20
C ILE A 21 7.88 -19.95 -9.26
N ASN A 22 7.70 -18.88 -10.03
CA ASN A 22 6.50 -18.04 -9.97
C ASN A 22 5.24 -18.88 -10.28
N PRO A 23 4.28 -18.97 -9.36
CA PRO A 23 3.07 -19.75 -9.52
C PRO A 23 2.20 -19.33 -10.72
N TYR A 24 2.32 -18.10 -11.24
CA TYR A 24 1.61 -17.68 -12.45
C TYR A 24 2.05 -18.41 -13.73
N HIS A 25 3.20 -19.10 -13.70
CA HIS A 25 3.65 -20.01 -14.75
C HIS A 25 3.45 -21.49 -14.40
N ASN A 26 2.90 -21.79 -13.23
CA ASN A 26 2.74 -23.14 -12.69
C ASN A 26 1.31 -23.33 -12.15
N SER A 27 0.40 -23.80 -13.02
CA SER A 27 -1.05 -23.90 -12.76
C SER A 27 -1.42 -24.62 -11.47
N ASP A 28 -0.58 -25.57 -11.02
CA ASP A 28 -0.79 -26.38 -9.82
C ASP A 28 -0.58 -25.58 -8.50
N MET A 29 -0.02 -24.38 -8.58
CA MET A 29 0.19 -23.51 -7.40
C MET A 29 -0.87 -22.41 -7.26
N LEU A 30 -1.52 -22.00 -8.35
CA LEU A 30 -2.68 -21.09 -8.28
C LEU A 30 -3.85 -21.72 -7.51
N GLU A 31 -3.99 -23.05 -7.54
CA GLU A 31 -4.99 -23.77 -6.73
C GLU A 31 -4.69 -23.79 -5.22
N LYS A 32 -3.51 -23.33 -4.78
CA LYS A 32 -3.11 -23.31 -3.36
C LYS A 32 -3.25 -21.94 -2.69
N PHE A 33 -3.44 -20.86 -3.46
CA PHE A 33 -3.69 -19.51 -2.94
C PHE A 33 -5.19 -19.22 -3.02
N ASP A 34 -5.96 -19.90 -2.17
CA ASP A 34 -7.40 -19.66 -1.99
C ASP A 34 -7.66 -18.48 -1.02
N ASP A 35 -6.60 -17.93 -0.42
CA ASP A 35 -6.63 -16.90 0.63
C ASP A 35 -5.66 -15.76 0.27
N GLY A 36 -6.16 -14.51 0.26
CA GLY A 36 -5.48 -13.19 0.38
C GLY A 36 -4.09 -12.86 -0.24
N LEU A 37 -3.89 -11.58 -0.60
CA LEU A 37 -2.57 -11.01 -0.96
C LEU A 37 -1.49 -11.17 0.14
N ASP A 38 -1.93 -11.26 1.41
CA ASP A 38 -1.06 -11.48 2.58
C ASP A 38 -0.36 -12.86 2.55
N ASP A 39 -1.02 -13.90 2.05
CA ASP A 39 -0.43 -15.24 1.95
C ASP A 39 0.56 -15.34 0.80
N TYR A 40 0.34 -14.59 -0.29
CA TYR A 40 1.27 -14.48 -1.40
C TYR A 40 2.55 -13.73 -1.01
N THR A 41 2.45 -12.61 -0.29
CA THR A 41 3.62 -11.87 0.19
C THR A 41 4.44 -12.68 1.21
N GLY A 42 3.79 -13.33 2.18
CA GLY A 42 4.47 -14.24 3.10
C GLY A 42 5.14 -15.43 2.41
N TYR A 43 4.53 -15.97 1.35
CA TYR A 43 5.12 -17.02 0.53
C TYR A 43 6.36 -16.55 -0.22
N ILE A 44 6.29 -15.38 -0.88
CA ILE A 44 7.44 -14.79 -1.58
C ILE A 44 8.57 -14.49 -0.59
N ASP A 45 8.28 -13.94 0.59
CA ASP A 45 9.28 -13.69 1.64
C ASP A 45 9.99 -14.98 2.07
N ASN A 46 9.25 -16.06 2.33
CA ASN A 46 9.82 -17.34 2.72
C ASN A 46 10.75 -17.91 1.65
N ILE A 47 10.33 -17.90 0.38
CA ILE A 47 11.16 -18.46 -0.70
C ILE A 47 12.36 -17.57 -0.99
N THR A 48 12.19 -16.26 -0.91
CA THR A 48 13.29 -15.32 -0.99
C THR A 48 14.32 -15.61 0.09
N GLU A 49 13.88 -15.85 1.33
CA GLU A 49 14.76 -16.20 2.45
C GLU A 49 15.47 -17.54 2.23
N GLU A 50 14.76 -18.56 1.73
CA GLU A 50 15.37 -19.85 1.39
C GLU A 50 16.45 -19.69 0.32
N TRP A 51 16.17 -18.97 -0.77
CA TRP A 51 17.14 -18.73 -1.83
C TRP A 51 18.34 -17.93 -1.33
N PHE A 52 18.09 -16.88 -0.55
CA PHE A 52 19.13 -15.99 -0.03
C PHE A 52 20.17 -16.71 0.83
N ASN A 53 19.75 -17.77 1.52
CA ASN A 53 20.59 -18.60 2.38
C ASN A 53 21.04 -19.91 1.73
N SER A 54 20.60 -20.21 0.51
CA SER A 54 20.99 -21.43 -0.22
C SER A 54 22.24 -21.18 -1.07
N PHE A 55 23.12 -22.18 -1.17
CA PHE A 55 24.30 -22.07 -2.02
C PHE A 55 23.90 -21.96 -3.49
N ASN A 56 24.43 -20.95 -4.19
CA ASN A 56 24.22 -20.76 -5.62
C ASN A 56 25.51 -21.05 -6.38
N GLU A 57 25.50 -22.08 -7.23
CA GLU A 57 26.68 -22.51 -7.99
C GLU A 57 27.22 -21.43 -8.93
N GLU A 58 26.35 -20.62 -9.54
CA GLU A 58 26.74 -19.55 -10.46
C GLU A 58 27.41 -18.38 -9.73
N LEU A 59 27.04 -18.14 -8.46
CA LEU A 59 27.67 -17.14 -7.60
C LEU A 59 28.90 -17.67 -6.85
N GLY A 60 29.02 -18.99 -6.70
CA GLY A 60 30.08 -19.64 -5.92
C GLY A 60 29.97 -19.44 -4.40
N ALA A 61 28.84 -18.94 -3.92
CA ALA A 61 28.54 -18.65 -2.51
C ALA A 61 27.02 -18.62 -2.31
N THR A 62 26.55 -18.43 -1.07
CA THR A 62 25.15 -18.02 -0.87
C THR A 62 24.94 -16.59 -1.43
N PRO A 63 23.75 -16.25 -1.97
CA PRO A 63 23.44 -14.89 -2.41
C PRO A 63 23.71 -13.83 -1.35
N LYS A 64 23.48 -14.16 -0.08
CA LYS A 64 23.85 -13.32 1.07
C LYS A 64 25.35 -13.04 1.14
N GLU A 65 26.18 -14.08 1.19
CA GLU A 65 27.63 -13.92 1.25
C GLU A 65 28.15 -13.17 0.01
N TYR A 66 27.59 -13.46 -1.16
CA TYR A 66 27.94 -12.77 -2.39
C TYR A 66 27.62 -11.27 -2.29
N LEU A 67 26.41 -10.88 -1.90
CA LEU A 67 25.98 -9.50 -1.75
C LEU A 67 26.87 -8.69 -0.78
N TYR A 68 27.20 -9.27 0.37
CA TYR A 68 28.06 -8.61 1.37
C TYR A 68 29.56 -8.62 0.99
N SER A 69 29.96 -9.43 0.00
CA SER A 69 31.31 -9.35 -0.57
C SER A 69 31.47 -8.20 -1.56
N LEU A 70 30.36 -7.63 -2.04
CA LEU A 70 30.38 -6.54 -3.02
C LEU A 70 30.88 -5.25 -2.39
N LYS A 71 31.70 -4.52 -3.15
CA LYS A 71 32.08 -3.15 -2.77
C LYS A 71 30.80 -2.31 -2.67
N LYS A 72 30.57 -1.71 -1.50
CA LYS A 72 29.47 -0.76 -1.31
C LYS A 72 29.70 0.50 -2.15
N PRO A 73 28.64 1.10 -2.72
CA PRO A 73 28.70 2.42 -3.35
C PRO A 73 29.38 3.46 -2.46
N GLU A 74 30.24 4.29 -3.05
CA GLU A 74 31.02 5.31 -2.32
C GLU A 74 30.44 6.72 -2.43
N ASN A 75 29.37 6.91 -3.20
CA ASN A 75 28.72 8.20 -3.42
C ASN A 75 27.25 8.05 -3.85
N GLU A 76 26.53 9.18 -3.95
CA GLU A 76 25.11 9.23 -4.36
C GLU A 76 24.88 8.74 -5.80
N GLU A 77 25.81 8.98 -6.72
CA GLU A 77 25.67 8.56 -8.13
C GLU A 77 25.73 7.03 -8.25
N GLU A 78 26.73 6.40 -7.64
CA GLU A 78 26.84 4.94 -7.59
C GLU A 78 25.67 4.30 -6.86
N THR A 79 25.20 4.92 -5.77
CA THR A 79 24.06 4.41 -5.01
C THR A 79 22.77 4.47 -5.82
N TYR A 80 22.56 5.58 -6.54
CA TYR A 80 21.43 5.74 -7.45
C TYR A 80 21.45 4.68 -8.55
N GLU A 81 22.61 4.41 -9.15
CA GLU A 81 22.73 3.36 -10.19
C GLU A 81 22.44 1.96 -9.63
N VAL A 82 22.82 1.66 -8.39
CA VAL A 82 22.43 0.39 -7.75
C VAL A 82 20.92 0.31 -7.54
N ILE A 83 20.29 1.38 -7.03
CA ILE A 83 18.83 1.42 -6.87
C ILE A 83 18.16 1.22 -8.22
N LYS A 84 18.59 1.95 -9.26
CA LYS A 84 18.09 1.80 -10.63
C LYS A 84 18.21 0.38 -11.15
N LEU A 85 19.37 -0.23 -10.96
CA LEU A 85 19.62 -1.58 -11.41
C LEU A 85 18.71 -2.60 -10.71
N VAL A 86 18.50 -2.45 -9.39
CA VAL A 86 17.54 -3.27 -8.63
C VAL A 86 16.12 -3.04 -9.15
N SER A 87 15.68 -1.78 -9.30
CA SER A 87 14.32 -1.44 -9.77
C SER A 87 13.98 -2.00 -11.13
N LEU A 88 14.89 -1.89 -12.11
CA LEU A 88 14.59 -2.26 -13.49
C LEU A 88 14.67 -3.76 -13.78
N ASN A 89 15.34 -4.52 -12.91
CA ASN A 89 15.47 -5.98 -13.08
C ASN A 89 14.54 -6.75 -12.13
N LEU A 90 14.07 -6.12 -11.06
CA LEU A 90 13.07 -6.67 -10.16
C LEU A 90 11.73 -6.01 -10.47
N ILE A 91 10.96 -6.64 -11.36
CA ILE A 91 9.58 -6.21 -11.69
C ILE A 91 8.66 -6.37 -10.46
N ILE A 92 9.06 -7.22 -9.50
CA ILE A 92 8.43 -7.33 -8.17
C ILE A 92 9.18 -6.41 -7.20
N LEU A 93 8.48 -5.87 -6.18
CA LEU A 93 9.09 -5.08 -5.11
C LEU A 93 10.40 -5.68 -4.60
N ALA A 94 11.38 -4.82 -4.33
CA ALA A 94 12.68 -5.18 -3.82
C ALA A 94 12.49 -6.04 -2.56
N PRO A 95 12.93 -7.30 -2.59
CA PRO A 95 12.81 -8.18 -1.45
C PRO A 95 13.56 -7.61 -0.26
N LYS A 96 13.13 -8.04 0.94
CA LYS A 96 13.67 -7.53 2.20
C LYS A 96 15.19 -7.48 2.26
N PHE A 97 15.89 -8.49 1.74
CA PHE A 97 17.36 -8.51 1.79
C PHE A 97 18.03 -7.39 0.98
N PHE A 98 17.45 -6.97 -0.15
CA PHE A 98 17.95 -5.80 -0.90
C PHE A 98 17.67 -4.53 -0.13
N VAL A 99 16.50 -4.42 0.51
CA VAL A 99 16.17 -3.28 1.36
C VAL A 99 17.13 -3.18 2.54
N ASP A 100 17.38 -4.29 3.22
CA ASP A 100 18.31 -4.38 4.35
C ASP A 100 19.72 -3.96 3.89
N TYR A 101 20.25 -4.54 2.80
CA TYR A 101 21.57 -4.19 2.28
C TYR A 101 21.67 -2.71 1.87
N LEU A 102 20.69 -2.21 1.12
CA LEU A 102 20.67 -0.81 0.67
C LEU A 102 20.54 0.15 1.85
N SER A 103 19.82 -0.24 2.91
CA SER A 103 19.67 0.58 4.12
C SER A 103 20.98 0.81 4.89
N GLU A 104 21.98 -0.07 4.70
CA GLU A 104 23.29 0.07 5.32
C GLU A 104 24.23 1.03 4.57
N ILE A 105 23.82 1.55 3.41
CA ILE A 105 24.62 2.48 2.59
C ILE A 105 24.19 3.91 2.93
N GLU A 106 25.16 4.73 3.35
CA GLU A 106 24.94 6.11 3.83
C GLU A 106 24.15 6.98 2.84
N PHE A 107 24.42 6.83 1.54
CA PHE A 107 23.82 7.65 0.48
C PHE A 107 22.43 7.18 0.03
N THR A 108 21.95 6.01 0.47
CA THR A 108 20.66 5.47 0.04
C THR A 108 19.52 6.38 0.43
N LYS A 109 19.50 6.88 1.66
CA LYS A 109 18.43 7.77 2.14
C LYS A 109 18.34 9.07 1.33
N PRO A 110 19.44 9.82 1.09
CA PRO A 110 19.42 10.97 0.16
C PRO A 110 18.85 10.63 -1.23
N CYS A 111 19.27 9.52 -1.83
CA CYS A 111 18.77 9.07 -3.13
C CYS A 111 17.27 8.77 -3.11
N VAL A 112 16.80 7.99 -2.13
CA VAL A 112 15.38 7.66 -1.95
C VAL A 112 14.56 8.93 -1.78
N LYS A 113 15.00 9.86 -0.92
CA LYS A 113 14.31 11.14 -0.71
C LYS A 113 14.18 11.93 -2.01
N LYS A 114 15.24 12.01 -2.80
CA LYS A 114 15.21 12.69 -4.10
C LYS A 114 14.22 12.05 -5.07
N ILE A 115 14.17 10.72 -5.14
CA ILE A 115 13.23 9.99 -5.99
C ILE A 115 11.78 10.22 -5.54
N LEU A 116 11.49 10.19 -4.24
CA LEU A 116 10.14 10.41 -3.71
C LEU A 116 9.57 11.81 -4.03
N GLN A 117 10.45 12.78 -4.29
CA GLN A 117 10.08 14.13 -4.70
C GLN A 117 9.65 14.23 -6.17
N ASP A 118 9.94 13.24 -7.02
CA ASP A 118 9.54 13.25 -8.43
C ASP A 118 8.02 13.10 -8.62
N ASP A 119 7.47 13.72 -9.67
CA ASP A 119 6.03 13.73 -9.97
C ASP A 119 5.60 12.60 -10.92
N VAL A 120 6.43 11.57 -11.11
CA VAL A 120 6.14 10.47 -12.05
C VAL A 120 4.82 9.75 -11.73
N ILE A 121 4.48 9.62 -10.45
CA ILE A 121 3.25 8.99 -9.97
C ILE A 121 1.98 9.84 -10.16
N ALA A 122 2.11 11.09 -10.62
CA ALA A 122 0.97 11.95 -10.94
C ALA A 122 0.33 11.57 -12.29
N LYS A 123 1.04 10.82 -13.14
CA LYS A 123 0.49 10.18 -14.34
C LYS A 123 0.00 8.78 -14.00
N SER A 124 -0.95 8.26 -14.77
CA SER A 124 -1.34 6.86 -14.62
C SER A 124 -0.21 5.91 -15.04
N TYR A 125 -0.12 4.73 -14.43
CA TYR A 125 0.86 3.70 -14.83
C TYR A 125 0.77 3.36 -16.32
N HIS A 126 -0.44 3.33 -16.89
CA HIS A 126 -0.64 3.08 -18.32
C HIS A 126 -0.01 4.15 -19.21
N GLU A 127 -0.12 5.42 -18.83
CA GLU A 127 0.56 6.51 -19.54
C GLU A 127 2.07 6.43 -19.39
N ALA A 128 2.57 6.15 -18.18
CA ALA A 128 4.00 5.98 -17.93
C ALA A 128 4.60 4.82 -18.74
N TYR A 129 3.86 3.73 -18.91
CA TYR A 129 4.28 2.55 -19.66
C TYR A 129 4.49 2.82 -21.16
N SER A 130 3.92 3.90 -21.70
CA SER A 130 4.03 4.23 -23.12
C SER A 130 5.41 4.81 -23.52
N GLU A 131 6.14 5.38 -22.56
CA GLU A 131 7.44 6.01 -22.77
C GLU A 131 8.48 5.35 -21.86
N LYS A 132 9.57 4.86 -22.43
CA LYS A 132 10.57 4.08 -21.69
C LYS A 132 11.10 4.82 -20.46
N ASP A 133 11.40 6.12 -20.59
CA ASP A 133 11.99 6.91 -19.50
C ASP A 133 10.98 7.14 -18.37
N ASP A 134 9.70 7.35 -18.70
CA ASP A 134 8.63 7.51 -17.71
C ASP A 134 8.36 6.19 -16.98
N TYR A 135 8.40 5.06 -17.71
CA TYR A 135 8.31 3.72 -17.12
C TYR A 135 9.46 3.44 -16.16
N GLU A 136 10.71 3.68 -16.57
CA GLU A 136 11.88 3.48 -15.70
C GLU A 136 11.80 4.34 -14.44
N ALA A 137 11.37 5.61 -14.58
CA ALA A 137 11.18 6.51 -13.45
C ALA A 137 10.07 6.04 -12.51
N PHE A 138 8.99 5.45 -13.04
CA PHE A 138 7.91 4.91 -12.23
C PHE A 138 8.38 3.71 -11.40
N GLU A 139 9.10 2.76 -12.00
CA GLU A 139 9.64 1.60 -11.27
C GLU A 139 10.68 1.99 -10.22
N LEU A 140 11.51 2.98 -10.53
CA LEU A 140 12.39 3.61 -9.56
C LEU A 140 11.62 4.17 -8.36
N TYR A 141 10.51 4.87 -8.61
CA TYR A 141 9.66 5.41 -7.56
C TYR A 141 9.05 4.31 -6.68
N SER A 142 8.52 3.25 -7.30
CA SER A 142 7.98 2.08 -6.58
C SER A 142 8.99 1.51 -5.59
N GLN A 143 10.24 1.34 -6.00
CA GLN A 143 11.28 0.83 -5.12
C GLN A 143 11.73 1.84 -4.07
N ALA A 144 11.75 3.13 -4.40
CA ALA A 144 12.03 4.18 -3.42
C ALA A 144 10.98 4.19 -2.28
N VAL A 145 9.71 3.94 -2.60
CA VAL A 145 8.66 3.76 -1.58
C VAL A 145 9.01 2.60 -0.65
N VAL A 146 9.34 1.42 -1.17
CA VAL A 146 9.70 0.27 -0.33
C VAL A 146 10.97 0.52 0.49
N LEU A 147 12.01 1.07 -0.13
CA LEU A 147 13.26 1.40 0.55
C LEU A 147 13.06 2.43 1.65
N SER A 148 12.07 3.32 1.51
CA SER A 148 11.77 4.32 2.52
C SER A 148 11.43 3.69 3.87
N GLN A 149 10.90 2.46 3.92
CA GLN A 149 10.50 1.77 5.15
C GLN A 149 11.63 1.64 6.19
N ALA A 150 12.90 1.75 5.77
CA ALA A 150 14.06 1.77 6.65
C ALA A 150 14.32 3.13 7.34
N TYR A 151 13.57 4.18 6.98
CA TYR A 151 13.82 5.57 7.36
C TYR A 151 12.52 6.28 7.80
N GLU A 152 12.25 6.28 9.11
CA GLU A 152 11.03 6.87 9.70
C GLU A 152 10.80 8.36 9.36
N ASP A 153 11.89 9.10 9.13
CA ASP A 153 11.82 10.52 8.80
C ASP A 153 11.40 10.81 7.34
N LEU A 154 11.27 9.78 6.49
CA LEU A 154 10.70 9.89 5.14
C LEU A 154 9.18 9.71 5.11
N ALA A 155 8.53 9.49 6.25
CA ALA A 155 7.07 9.33 6.32
C ALA A 155 6.32 10.56 5.79
N ASP A 156 6.87 11.77 5.96
CA ASP A 156 6.23 12.99 5.45
C ASP A 156 6.32 13.05 3.92
N ASP A 157 7.44 12.60 3.32
CA ASP A 157 7.60 12.49 1.88
C ASP A 157 6.60 11.45 1.30
N LEU A 158 6.38 10.33 1.99
CA LEU A 158 5.36 9.33 1.62
C LEU A 158 3.93 9.87 1.71
N LEU A 159 3.61 10.63 2.77
CA LEU A 159 2.29 11.23 2.93
C LEU A 159 2.03 12.29 1.86
N GLU A 160 3.06 13.02 1.42
CA GLU A 160 2.94 13.94 0.28
C GLU A 160 2.75 13.17 -1.05
N ALA A 161 3.38 12.01 -1.21
CA ALA A 161 3.20 11.14 -2.37
C ALA A 161 1.72 10.75 -2.59
N ILE A 162 0.98 10.46 -1.52
CA ILE A 162 -0.46 10.13 -1.59
C ILE A 162 -1.27 11.28 -2.19
N LYS A 163 -0.90 12.53 -1.90
CA LYS A 163 -1.64 13.70 -2.41
C LYS A 163 -1.53 13.82 -3.93
N LYS A 164 -0.32 13.61 -4.47
CA LYS A 164 -0.01 13.73 -5.91
C LYS A 164 -0.29 12.47 -6.71
N CYS A 165 -0.42 11.30 -6.06
CA CYS A 165 -0.62 10.03 -6.73
C CYS A 165 -1.89 10.03 -7.59
N HIS A 166 -1.76 9.60 -8.84
CA HIS A 166 -2.88 9.43 -9.74
C HIS A 166 -3.85 8.34 -9.20
N PRO A 167 -5.18 8.53 -9.23
CA PRO A 167 -6.15 7.56 -8.69
C PRO A 167 -6.12 6.16 -9.33
N ALA A 168 -5.50 6.00 -10.50
CA ALA A 168 -5.34 4.71 -11.16
C ALA A 168 -4.10 3.91 -10.68
N ASN A 169 -3.28 4.50 -9.81
CA ASN A 169 -2.04 3.89 -9.31
C ASN A 169 -2.27 3.26 -7.92
N ASP A 170 -3.32 2.45 -7.79
CA ASP A 170 -3.72 1.84 -6.51
C ASP A 170 -2.57 1.02 -5.87
N ASN A 171 -1.80 0.29 -6.69
CA ASN A 171 -0.64 -0.48 -6.21
C ASN A 171 0.40 0.40 -5.50
N ILE A 172 0.67 1.61 -6.01
CA ILE A 172 1.63 2.53 -5.36
C ILE A 172 1.06 3.05 -4.04
N LEU A 173 -0.24 3.35 -4.00
CA LEU A 173 -0.89 3.76 -2.76
C LEU A 173 -0.81 2.65 -1.70
N GLU A 174 -1.01 1.39 -2.09
CA GLU A 174 -0.82 0.24 -1.21
C GLU A 174 0.60 0.16 -0.67
N TYR A 175 1.62 0.27 -1.53
CA TYR A 175 3.02 0.24 -1.11
C TYR A 175 3.40 1.38 -0.18
N ILE A 176 2.86 2.58 -0.42
CA ILE A 176 3.05 3.72 0.48
C ILE A 176 2.45 3.42 1.85
N VAL A 177 1.22 2.91 1.88
CA VAL A 177 0.50 2.57 3.11
C VAL A 177 1.24 1.48 3.90
N GLU A 178 1.68 0.41 3.23
CA GLU A 178 2.50 -0.65 3.85
C GLU A 178 3.81 -0.12 4.42
N SER A 179 4.48 0.77 3.70
CA SER A 179 5.73 1.39 4.17
C SER A 179 5.49 2.21 5.44
N LEU A 180 4.42 3.00 5.48
CA LEU A 180 4.01 3.75 6.68
C LEU A 180 3.68 2.82 7.87
N VAL A 181 3.03 1.68 7.63
CA VAL A 181 2.77 0.65 8.66
C VAL A 181 4.06 0.11 9.24
N LYS A 182 5.02 -0.28 8.38
CA LYS A 182 6.30 -0.84 8.81
C LYS A 182 7.15 0.16 9.59
N MET A 183 7.07 1.45 9.23
CA MET A 183 7.68 2.55 10.00
C MET A 183 6.98 2.81 11.34
N GLN A 184 5.79 2.25 11.58
CA GLN A 184 4.95 2.50 12.75
C GLN A 184 4.54 3.98 12.92
N THR A 185 4.34 4.71 11.83
CA THR A 185 4.12 6.17 11.83
C THR A 185 2.65 6.58 11.98
N PHE A 186 1.88 5.81 12.78
CA PHE A 186 0.44 6.02 12.96
C PHE A 186 0.08 7.46 13.38
N ASP A 187 0.86 8.08 14.26
CA ASP A 187 0.62 9.46 14.70
C ASP A 187 0.75 10.47 13.55
N LYS A 188 1.73 10.28 12.64
CA LYS A 188 1.89 11.11 11.44
C LYS A 188 0.73 10.91 10.48
N VAL A 189 0.29 9.67 10.27
CA VAL A 189 -0.88 9.34 9.44
C VAL A 189 -2.15 9.99 10.00
N ILE A 190 -2.36 9.91 11.32
CA ILE A 190 -3.48 10.57 12.01
C ILE A 190 -3.41 12.09 11.84
N GLY A 191 -2.22 12.70 11.99
CA GLY A 191 -2.01 14.13 11.75
C GLY A 191 -2.42 14.53 10.33
N HIS A 192 -1.89 13.82 9.34
CA HIS A 192 -2.18 14.05 7.92
C HIS A 192 -3.68 13.93 7.59
N LEU A 193 -4.33 12.85 8.04
CA LEU A 193 -5.77 12.65 7.84
C LEU A 193 -6.64 13.73 8.48
N ASN A 194 -6.19 14.29 9.60
CA ASN A 194 -6.88 15.41 10.26
C ASN A 194 -6.80 16.72 9.47
N ASP A 195 -5.74 16.91 8.67
CA ASP A 195 -5.48 18.12 7.89
C ASP A 195 -6.11 18.09 6.49
N ILE A 196 -6.54 16.93 6.00
CA ILE A 196 -7.24 16.81 4.72
C ILE A 196 -8.66 17.39 4.82
N ASP A 197 -9.07 18.26 3.89
CA ASP A 197 -10.41 18.87 3.91
C ASP A 197 -11.53 17.90 3.50
N GLU A 198 -11.29 17.08 2.47
CA GLU A 198 -12.24 16.12 1.91
C GLU A 198 -11.59 14.73 1.77
N ILE A 199 -12.29 13.70 2.23
CA ILE A 199 -11.82 12.31 2.20
C ILE A 199 -12.51 11.59 1.03
N ASP A 200 -11.71 11.22 0.04
CA ASP A 200 -12.09 10.41 -1.13
C ASP A 200 -11.51 8.98 -1.02
N MET A 201 -11.64 8.20 -2.11
CA MET A 201 -11.26 6.78 -2.16
C MET A 201 -9.79 6.53 -1.81
N LYS A 202 -8.85 7.39 -2.26
CA LYS A 202 -7.40 7.16 -2.08
C LYS A 202 -6.94 7.19 -0.63
N TYR A 203 -7.71 7.80 0.28
CA TYR A 203 -7.38 7.84 1.71
C TYR A 203 -7.98 6.67 2.50
N LEU A 204 -8.80 5.81 1.89
CA LEU A 204 -9.44 4.69 2.60
C LEU A 204 -8.42 3.69 3.15
N ASN A 205 -7.34 3.41 2.42
CA ASN A 205 -6.29 2.50 2.90
C ASN A 205 -5.57 3.04 4.14
N LEU A 206 -5.34 4.35 4.21
CA LEU A 206 -4.81 4.98 5.44
C LEU A 206 -5.80 4.86 6.60
N LEU A 207 -7.09 5.13 6.36
CA LEU A 207 -8.12 5.01 7.39
C LEU A 207 -8.24 3.58 7.91
N TYR A 208 -8.20 2.58 7.02
CA TYR A 208 -8.22 1.18 7.39
C TYR A 208 -7.01 0.80 8.25
N VAL A 209 -5.80 1.20 7.84
CA VAL A 209 -4.59 0.89 8.59
C VAL A 209 -4.59 1.47 10.00
N ILE A 210 -5.03 2.71 10.18
CA ILE A 210 -5.06 3.31 11.53
C ILE A 210 -6.04 2.60 12.46
N THR A 211 -7.03 1.84 11.95
CA THR A 211 -7.95 1.05 12.80
C THR A 211 -7.22 -0.01 13.63
N LYS A 212 -6.03 -0.46 13.18
CA LYS A 212 -5.16 -1.39 13.91
C LYS A 212 -4.50 -0.72 15.12
N HIS A 213 -4.34 0.60 15.10
CA HIS A 213 -3.83 1.40 16.21
C HIS A 213 -4.98 1.80 17.16
N LYS A 214 -5.24 0.97 18.17
CA LYS A 214 -6.37 1.14 19.11
C LYS A 214 -6.14 2.28 20.11
N SER A 215 -6.27 3.53 19.66
CA SER A 215 -6.14 4.73 20.49
C SER A 215 -7.34 5.67 20.38
N ASP A 216 -7.56 6.48 21.41
CA ASP A 216 -8.65 7.46 21.43
C ASP A 216 -8.49 8.53 20.31
N ASP A 217 -7.25 8.77 19.88
CA ASP A 217 -6.93 9.69 18.78
C ASP A 217 -7.23 9.08 17.42
N THR A 218 -7.02 7.77 17.23
CA THR A 218 -7.54 7.02 16.07
C THR A 218 -9.06 7.15 15.99
N TYR A 219 -9.79 6.92 17.09
CA TYR A 219 -11.25 7.05 17.08
C TYR A 219 -11.70 8.46 16.70
N LYS A 220 -11.07 9.51 17.26
CA LYS A 220 -11.37 10.90 16.91
C LYS A 220 -11.07 11.19 15.44
N CYS A 221 -9.96 10.65 14.92
CA CYS A 221 -9.57 10.78 13.52
C CYS A 221 -10.62 10.12 12.60
N LEU A 222 -10.95 8.84 12.81
CA LEU A 222 -11.99 8.12 12.05
C LEU A 222 -13.31 8.89 12.06
N ARG A 223 -13.75 9.36 13.23
CA ARG A 223 -14.97 10.17 13.38
C ARG A 223 -14.93 11.47 12.59
N ARG A 224 -13.78 12.14 12.55
CA ARG A 224 -13.61 13.40 11.82
C ARG A 224 -13.57 13.16 10.32
N CYS A 225 -12.77 12.20 9.86
CA CYS A 225 -12.66 11.81 8.46
C CYS A 225 -14.00 11.35 7.91
N PHE A 226 -14.76 10.53 8.63
CA PHE A 226 -16.10 10.10 8.22
C PHE A 226 -17.05 11.27 7.91
N LYS A 227 -16.93 12.39 8.64
CA LYS A 227 -17.75 13.59 8.40
C LYS A 227 -17.30 14.39 7.17
N LYS A 228 -16.04 14.22 6.75
CA LYS A 228 -15.43 14.86 5.59
C LYS A 228 -15.61 14.06 4.28
N ILE A 229 -16.22 12.88 4.34
CA ILE A 229 -16.58 12.09 3.15
C ILE A 229 -17.93 12.58 2.62
N ASN A 230 -17.95 12.99 1.36
CA ASN A 230 -19.16 13.43 0.65
C ASN A 230 -19.79 12.33 -0.21
N ASP A 231 -18.97 11.42 -0.75
CA ASP A 231 -19.40 10.30 -1.58
C ASP A 231 -19.98 9.16 -0.73
N ASP A 232 -21.23 8.73 -0.99
CA ASP A 232 -21.89 7.67 -0.21
C ASP A 232 -21.22 6.29 -0.40
N GLY A 233 -20.65 6.04 -1.58
CA GLY A 233 -19.85 4.86 -1.92
C GLY A 233 -18.59 4.78 -1.07
N VAL A 234 -17.88 5.89 -0.92
CA VAL A 234 -16.71 5.97 -0.02
C VAL A 234 -17.15 5.89 1.44
N LYS A 235 -18.27 6.53 1.79
CA LYS A 235 -18.71 6.69 3.17
C LYS A 235 -19.22 5.41 3.81
N HIS A 236 -19.87 4.53 3.06
CA HIS A 236 -20.27 3.22 3.60
C HIS A 236 -19.06 2.30 3.81
N LEU A 237 -18.03 2.35 2.94
CA LEU A 237 -16.76 1.65 3.16
C LEU A 237 -16.08 2.16 4.43
N ALA A 238 -16.06 3.48 4.64
CA ALA A 238 -15.55 4.06 5.88
C ALA A 238 -16.40 3.72 7.12
N ALA A 239 -17.67 3.35 6.96
CA ALA A 239 -18.47 2.85 8.08
C ALA A 239 -17.93 1.52 8.60
N TYR A 240 -17.56 0.61 7.71
CA TYR A 240 -16.98 -0.70 8.04
C TYR A 240 -15.73 -0.56 8.92
N MET A 241 -14.93 0.49 8.71
CA MET A 241 -13.74 0.78 9.51
C MET A 241 -14.04 1.05 10.99
N PHE A 242 -15.26 1.47 11.35
CA PHE A 242 -15.65 1.57 12.77
C PHE A 242 -15.91 0.21 13.40
N ALA A 243 -16.41 -0.77 12.64
CA ALA A 243 -16.54 -2.15 13.12
C ALA A 243 -15.16 -2.78 13.30
N GLU A 244 -14.25 -2.60 12.34
CA GLU A 244 -12.84 -3.02 12.46
C GLU A 244 -12.15 -2.34 13.66
N TYR A 245 -12.43 -1.06 13.88
CA TYR A 245 -11.94 -0.37 15.06
C TYR A 245 -12.52 -0.96 16.37
N GLY A 246 -13.80 -1.34 16.38
CA GLY A 246 -14.43 -2.10 17.45
C GLY A 246 -15.05 -1.26 18.58
N ASP A 247 -15.37 0.01 18.33
CA ASP A 247 -15.84 0.93 19.37
C ASP A 247 -17.28 1.42 19.17
N SER A 248 -18.17 0.92 20.03
CA SER A 248 -19.61 1.21 20.03
C SER A 248 -19.96 2.71 20.12
N ARG A 249 -19.03 3.60 20.52
CA ARG A 249 -19.25 5.06 20.49
C ARG A 249 -19.61 5.60 19.10
N ALA A 250 -19.28 4.88 18.02
CA ALA A 250 -19.66 5.27 16.66
C ALA A 250 -21.12 4.93 16.29
N VAL A 251 -21.80 4.04 17.03
CA VAL A 251 -23.17 3.59 16.71
C VAL A 251 -24.15 4.76 16.52
N PRO A 252 -24.21 5.79 17.38
CA PRO A 252 -25.12 6.93 17.15
C PRO A 252 -24.82 7.71 15.86
N LEU A 253 -23.54 7.85 15.48
CA LEU A 253 -23.13 8.52 14.25
C LEU A 253 -23.58 7.71 13.02
N LEU A 254 -23.32 6.41 13.03
CA LEU A 254 -23.69 5.51 11.94
C LEU A 254 -25.21 5.37 11.81
N ARG A 255 -25.95 5.30 12.93
CA ARG A 255 -27.42 5.31 12.91
C ARG A 255 -27.98 6.57 12.28
N LYS A 256 -27.42 7.75 12.59
CA LYS A 256 -27.83 9.00 11.93
C LYS A 256 -27.63 8.92 10.42
N TYR A 257 -26.46 8.44 9.97
CA TYR A 257 -26.19 8.28 8.54
C TYR A 257 -27.12 7.26 7.87
N ALA A 258 -27.39 6.13 8.51
CA ALA A 258 -28.35 5.13 8.03
C ALA A 258 -29.78 5.71 7.89
N MET A 259 -30.20 6.56 8.82
CA MET A 259 -31.48 7.28 8.72
C MET A 259 -31.50 8.24 7.52
N ASP A 260 -30.40 8.96 7.28
CA ASP A 260 -30.28 9.87 6.12
C ASP A 260 -30.33 9.08 4.79
N LEU A 261 -29.66 7.91 4.72
CA LEU A 261 -29.74 7.00 3.57
C LEU A 261 -31.15 6.47 3.35
N ARG A 262 -31.81 5.97 4.40
CA ARG A 262 -33.21 5.50 4.36
C ARG A 262 -34.16 6.59 3.87
N ASN A 263 -34.03 7.80 4.40
CA ASN A 263 -34.89 8.91 4.00
C ASN A 263 -34.74 9.24 2.51
N ARG A 264 -33.53 9.16 1.95
CA ARG A 264 -33.30 9.30 0.51
C ARG A 264 -33.90 8.13 -0.29
N LEU A 265 -33.80 6.90 0.20
CA LEU A 265 -34.42 5.72 -0.45
C LEU A 265 -35.95 5.81 -0.54
N VAL A 266 -36.58 6.28 0.53
CA VAL A 266 -38.05 6.37 0.66
C VAL A 266 -38.62 7.57 -0.08
N ASN A 267 -37.96 8.74 0.01
CA ASN A 267 -38.55 10.00 -0.45
C ASN A 267 -38.07 10.48 -1.83
N SER A 268 -37.04 9.85 -2.41
CA SER A 268 -36.56 10.24 -3.74
C SER A 268 -37.41 9.59 -4.83
N PHE A 269 -38.27 10.41 -5.46
CA PHE A 269 -39.16 10.01 -6.55
C PHE A 269 -38.44 9.94 -7.92
N GLU A 270 -37.29 10.59 -8.06
CA GLU A 270 -36.51 10.71 -9.30
C GLU A 270 -35.13 10.04 -9.17
N MET A 271 -35.10 8.76 -8.82
CA MET A 271 -33.85 7.99 -8.72
C MET A 271 -33.83 6.89 -9.78
N SER A 272 -32.73 6.77 -10.53
CA SER A 272 -32.54 5.65 -11.44
C SER A 272 -32.50 4.32 -10.69
N GLU A 273 -32.72 3.20 -11.38
CA GLU A 273 -32.62 1.88 -10.76
C GLU A 273 -31.21 1.61 -10.21
N GLU A 274 -30.17 2.05 -10.92
CA GLU A 274 -28.76 1.92 -10.53
C GLU A 274 -28.47 2.71 -9.25
N GLN A 275 -28.84 3.99 -9.20
CA GLN A 275 -28.69 4.82 -8.01
C GLN A 275 -29.43 4.22 -6.80
N ARG A 276 -30.61 3.64 -7.03
CA ARG A 276 -31.38 2.98 -5.97
C ARG A 276 -30.67 1.73 -5.45
N LYS A 277 -30.03 0.95 -6.33
CA LYS A 277 -29.23 -0.22 -5.94
C LYS A 277 -28.01 0.20 -5.12
N GLU A 278 -27.25 1.19 -5.57
CA GLU A 278 -26.07 1.70 -4.85
C GLU A 278 -26.42 2.26 -3.47
N LEU A 279 -27.50 3.05 -3.38
CA LEU A 279 -27.96 3.62 -2.13
C LEU A 279 -28.50 2.56 -1.17
N ASN A 280 -29.20 1.55 -1.68
CA ASN A 280 -29.62 0.38 -0.89
C ASN A 280 -28.42 -0.41 -0.36
N TRP A 281 -27.42 -0.64 -1.21
CA TRP A 281 -26.20 -1.34 -0.81
C TRP A 281 -25.45 -0.59 0.29
N SER A 282 -25.31 0.73 0.14
CA SER A 282 -24.74 1.61 1.16
C SER A 282 -25.54 1.56 2.47
N PHE A 283 -26.88 1.60 2.39
CA PHE A 283 -27.75 1.51 3.56
C PHE A 283 -27.58 0.20 4.32
N PHE A 284 -27.68 -0.95 3.63
CA PHE A 284 -27.54 -2.24 4.29
C PHE A 284 -26.12 -2.50 4.78
N GLY A 285 -25.09 -1.99 4.09
CA GLY A 285 -23.70 -2.03 4.57
C GLY A 285 -23.53 -1.32 5.92
N VAL A 286 -24.09 -0.11 6.06
CA VAL A 286 -24.05 0.64 7.32
C VAL A 286 -24.88 -0.03 8.42
N VAL A 287 -26.06 -0.57 8.07
CA VAL A 287 -26.92 -1.30 9.01
C VAL A 287 -26.22 -2.54 9.56
N ASN A 288 -25.62 -3.35 8.70
CA ASN A 288 -24.85 -4.53 9.11
C ASN A 288 -23.67 -4.15 10.01
N THR A 289 -22.98 -3.06 9.68
CA THR A 289 -21.89 -2.51 10.52
C THR A 289 -22.40 -2.15 11.93
N ILE A 290 -23.57 -1.49 12.03
CA ILE A 290 -24.18 -1.15 13.33
C ILE A 290 -24.50 -2.42 14.13
N GLU A 291 -25.05 -3.46 13.49
CA GLU A 291 -25.36 -4.74 14.13
C GLU A 291 -24.10 -5.45 14.65
N GLN A 292 -23.03 -5.48 13.84
CA GLN A 292 -21.72 -6.03 14.24
C GLN A 292 -21.17 -5.35 15.48
N MET A 293 -21.42 -4.04 15.63
CA MET A 293 -21.01 -3.25 16.79
C MET A 293 -21.97 -3.35 17.99
N GLY A 294 -23.00 -4.21 17.91
CA GLY A 294 -23.98 -4.44 18.97
C GLY A 294 -25.12 -3.42 19.02
N GLY A 295 -25.31 -2.61 17.97
CA GLY A 295 -26.41 -1.65 17.87
C GLY A 295 -27.71 -2.30 17.40
N ASN A 296 -28.84 -1.88 17.98
CA ASN A 296 -30.17 -2.23 17.46
C ASN A 296 -30.41 -1.50 16.13
N VAL A 297 -31.00 -2.19 15.14
CA VAL A 297 -31.34 -1.63 13.82
C VAL A 297 -32.75 -1.98 13.34
N GLU A 298 -33.56 -2.66 14.16
CA GLU A 298 -34.90 -3.11 13.76
C GLU A 298 -35.78 -1.93 13.31
N ASP A 299 -35.61 -0.77 13.95
CA ASP A 299 -36.31 0.45 13.58
C ASP A 299 -35.86 1.04 12.23
N LEU A 300 -34.65 0.71 11.79
CA LEU A 300 -34.10 1.15 10.51
C LEU A 300 -34.58 0.28 9.35
N LYS A 301 -34.78 -1.02 9.57
CA LYS A 301 -35.14 -2.01 8.52
C LYS A 301 -36.61 -1.97 8.11
N ASN A 302 -37.48 -1.36 8.91
CA ASN A 302 -38.92 -1.31 8.67
C ASN A 302 -39.32 -0.02 7.91
N PHE A 303 -39.41 -0.08 6.57
CA PHE A 303 -39.94 0.99 5.70
C PHE A 303 -40.45 0.49 4.35
#